data_AF-A0A1G2YF42-F1
#
_entry.id   AF-A0A1G2YF42-F1
#
_cell.length_a   1.000
_cell.length_b   1.000
_cell.length_c   1.000
_cell.angle_alpha   90.00
_cell.angle_beta   90.00
_cell.angle_gamma   90.00
#
_symmetry.space_group_name_H-M   'P 1'
#
loop_
_entity.id
_entity.type
_entity.pdbx_description
1 polymer ?
#
loop_
_entity_poly.entity_id
_entity_poly.type
_entity_poly.pdbx_seq_one_letter_code
_entity_poly.pdbx_strand_id
1 'polypeptide(L)'
;MKTFQDSAGRTWTISMTVDSVKRVRDLMKINLIEPESGDPPLLTRLGMDDLLMLDVIYCLIQPQAEQLNISDTDFAKALGGDAVLSAINAFYEEMVDFFLKRGRTDRAKAVGTQHRMIALAIQRIDGHISRIDPEKVLDETVGS
;
A
#
# COMPACT_ATOMS: atom_id res chain seq x y z
N MET A 1 -10.72 9.44 6.41
CA MET A 1 -10.23 8.34 7.25
C MET A 1 -10.71 7.07 6.59
N LYS A 2 -9.85 6.06 6.52
CA LYS A 2 -10.14 4.74 5.95
C LYS A 2 -9.74 3.66 6.94
N THR A 3 -10.39 2.51 6.88
CA THR A 3 -10.16 1.43 7.83
C THR A 3 -9.86 0.13 7.11
N PHE A 4 -9.10 -0.73 7.76
CA PHE A 4 -8.90 -2.12 7.35
C PHE A 4 -8.91 -3.01 8.59
N GLN A 5 -9.08 -4.32 8.39
CA GLN A 5 -9.03 -5.32 9.45
C GLN A 5 -7.80 -6.21 9.26
N ASP A 6 -7.10 -6.53 10.34
CA ASP A 6 -6.02 -7.52 10.31
C ASP A 6 -6.51 -8.95 10.54
N SER A 7 -5.63 -9.94 10.40
CA SER A 7 -5.99 -11.36 10.56
C SER A 7 -6.35 -11.75 12.00
N ALA A 8 -6.12 -10.88 12.99
CA ALA A 8 -6.58 -11.06 14.37
C ALA A 8 -7.96 -10.40 14.60
N GLY A 9 -8.60 -9.86 13.56
CA GLY A 9 -9.89 -9.21 13.64
C GLY A 9 -9.84 -7.77 14.17
N ARG A 10 -8.65 -7.19 14.37
CA ARG A 10 -8.51 -5.82 14.86
C ARG A 10 -8.73 -4.84 13.73
N THR A 11 -9.50 -3.79 13.99
CA THR A 11 -9.75 -2.71 13.03
C THR A 11 -8.76 -1.59 13.24
N TRP A 12 -8.06 -1.22 12.18
CA TRP A 12 -7.09 -0.14 12.16
C TRP A 12 -7.62 1.02 11.33
N THR A 13 -7.47 2.25 11.83
CA THR A 13 -7.88 3.47 11.13
C THR A 13 -6.67 4.20 10.56
N ILE A 14 -6.58 4.32 9.24
CA ILE A 14 -5.60 5.17 8.57
C ILE A 14 -6.17 6.59 8.49
N SER A 15 -5.45 7.52 9.11
CA SER A 15 -5.77 8.95 9.06
C SER A 15 -4.54 9.77 8.72
N MET A 16 -4.64 10.57 7.65
CA MET A 16 -3.60 11.54 7.30
C MET A 16 -3.92 12.90 7.93
N THR A 17 -3.15 13.26 8.95
CA THR A 17 -3.15 14.55 9.61
C THR A 17 -1.75 15.16 9.54
N VAL A 18 -1.60 16.43 9.92
CA VAL A 18 -0.27 17.06 10.00
C VAL A 18 0.65 16.28 10.96
N ASP A 19 0.10 15.79 12.07
CA ASP A 19 0.83 15.00 13.04
C ASP A 19 1.29 13.64 12.46
N SER A 20 0.38 12.87 11.86
CA SER A 20 0.74 11.56 11.31
C SER A 20 1.72 11.65 10.15
N VAL A 21 1.60 12.66 9.29
CA VAL A 21 2.58 12.87 8.21
C VAL A 21 3.93 13.35 8.74
N LYS A 22 3.97 14.18 9.79
CA LYS A 22 5.23 14.54 10.46
C LYS A 22 5.90 13.30 11.07
N ARG A 23 5.13 12.42 11.71
CA ARG A 23 5.67 11.17 12.27
C ARG A 23 6.34 10.31 11.21
N VAL A 24 5.66 10.08 10.08
CA VAL A 24 6.24 9.33 8.96
C VAL A 24 7.53 9.99 8.45
N ARG A 25 7.55 11.32 8.31
CA ARG A 25 8.76 12.06 7.92
C ARG A 25 9.88 11.90 8.94
N ASP A 26 9.58 12.00 10.22
CA ASP A 26 10.61 12.05 11.26
C ASP A 26 11.21 10.67 11.50
N LEU A 27 10.39 9.62 11.49
CA LEU A 27 10.81 8.23 11.68
C LEU A 27 11.43 7.63 10.41
N MET A 28 10.81 7.84 9.24
CA MET A 28 11.18 7.13 8.00
C MET A 28 11.90 8.01 6.97
N LYS A 29 12.02 9.32 7.22
CA LYS A 29 12.53 10.30 6.24
C LYS A 29 11.72 10.34 4.94
N ILE A 30 10.42 10.00 5.02
CA ILE A 30 9.48 9.98 3.90
C ILE A 30 8.51 11.16 4.01
N ASN A 31 8.42 11.95 2.93
CA ASN A 31 7.52 13.09 2.88
C ASN A 31 6.21 12.76 2.12
N LEU A 32 5.19 12.27 2.83
CA LEU A 32 3.92 11.86 2.21
C LEU A 32 3.15 13.01 1.53
N ILE A 33 3.44 14.29 1.84
CA ILE A 33 2.78 15.41 1.16
C ILE A 33 3.34 15.69 -0.24
N GLU A 34 4.46 15.07 -0.62
CA GLU A 34 5.14 15.22 -1.91
C GLU A 34 5.31 13.85 -2.60
N PRO A 35 4.21 13.20 -3.03
CA PRO A 35 4.24 11.89 -3.67
C PRO A 35 5.09 11.83 -4.95
N GLU A 36 5.28 12.97 -5.61
CA GLU A 36 6.08 13.12 -6.83
C GLU A 36 7.59 13.25 -6.58
N SER A 37 8.03 13.52 -5.34
CA SER A 37 9.43 13.77 -5.04
C SER A 37 10.28 12.50 -5.04
N GLY A 38 11.56 12.66 -5.44
CA GLY A 38 12.55 11.58 -5.49
C GLY A 38 12.68 10.92 -6.87
N ASP A 39 13.65 10.01 -6.98
CA ASP A 39 13.89 9.21 -8.19
C ASP A 39 14.19 7.74 -7.80
N PRO A 40 13.27 6.78 -8.08
CA PRO A 40 11.94 7.01 -8.65
C PRO A 40 11.02 7.77 -7.67
N PRO A 41 9.93 8.40 -8.16
CA PRO A 41 8.98 9.13 -7.32
C PRO A 41 8.49 8.31 -6.12
N LEU A 42 8.26 8.97 -4.98
CA LEU A 42 7.81 8.30 -3.76
C LEU A 42 6.60 7.37 -4.01
N LEU A 43 5.62 7.84 -4.77
CA LEU A 43 4.42 7.07 -5.10
C LEU A 43 4.73 5.78 -5.88
N THR A 44 5.78 5.81 -6.72
CA THR A 44 6.28 4.63 -7.43
C THR A 44 6.97 3.67 -6.47
N ARG A 45 7.85 4.18 -5.58
CA ARG A 45 8.53 3.35 -4.57
C ARG A 45 7.54 2.61 -3.68
N LEU A 46 6.54 3.32 -3.16
CA LEU A 46 5.48 2.74 -2.34
C LEU A 46 4.70 1.65 -3.08
N GLY A 47 4.52 1.78 -4.40
CA GLY A 47 3.83 0.76 -5.20
C GLY A 47 4.70 -0.44 -5.62
N MET A 48 6.01 -0.39 -5.38
CA MET A 48 6.96 -1.46 -5.75
C MET A 48 7.49 -2.22 -4.54
N ASP A 49 7.41 -1.62 -3.35
CA ASP A 49 7.95 -2.16 -2.11
C ASP A 49 6.84 -2.23 -1.06
N ASP A 50 6.25 -3.42 -0.94
CA ASP A 50 5.18 -3.67 0.04
C ASP A 50 5.68 -3.53 1.47
N LEU A 51 6.95 -3.82 1.77
CA LEU A 51 7.49 -3.65 3.12
C LEU A 51 7.58 -2.17 3.47
N LEU A 52 8.10 -1.34 2.56
CA LEU A 52 8.10 0.11 2.73
C LEU A 52 6.68 0.66 2.90
N MET A 53 5.72 0.16 2.12
CA MET A 53 4.32 0.55 2.23
C MET A 53 3.74 0.19 3.61
N LEU A 54 3.99 -1.03 4.09
CA LEU A 54 3.50 -1.50 5.39
C LEU A 54 4.17 -0.76 6.55
N ASP A 55 5.46 -0.43 6.47
CA ASP A 55 6.16 0.39 7.47
C ASP A 55 5.56 1.80 7.57
N VAL A 56 5.21 2.41 6.42
CA VAL A 56 4.50 3.69 6.38
C VAL A 56 3.13 3.57 7.02
N ILE A 57 2.38 2.51 6.71
CA ILE A 57 1.06 2.26 7.31
C ILE A 57 1.20 2.10 8.83
N TYR A 58 2.18 1.33 9.31
CA TYR A 58 2.45 1.17 10.74
C TYR A 58 2.73 2.52 11.41
N CYS A 59 3.58 3.38 10.81
CA CYS A 59 3.81 4.73 11.33
C CYS A 59 2.52 5.59 11.43
N LEU A 60 1.58 5.42 10.50
CA LEU A 60 0.30 6.14 10.53
C LEU A 60 -0.60 5.64 11.67
N ILE A 61 -0.60 4.33 11.93
CA ILE A 61 -1.43 3.69 12.96
C ILE A 61 -0.73 3.54 14.32
N GLN A 62 0.56 3.88 14.42
CA GLN A 62 1.39 3.65 15.61
C GLN A 62 0.73 4.07 16.93
N PRO A 63 0.05 5.24 17.04
CA PRO A 63 -0.64 5.59 18.28
C PRO A 63 -1.76 4.61 18.68
N GLN A 64 -2.45 4.00 17.71
CA GLN A 64 -3.44 2.95 17.97
C GLN A 64 -2.77 1.66 18.44
N ALA A 65 -1.63 1.30 17.83
CA ALA A 65 -0.87 0.12 18.22
C ALA A 65 -0.34 0.26 19.66
N GLU A 66 0.22 1.43 20.00
CA GLU A 66 0.66 1.76 21.36
C GLU A 66 -0.49 1.70 22.36
N GLN A 67 -1.65 2.27 22.03
CA GLN A 67 -2.83 2.22 22.90
C GLN A 67 -3.33 0.79 23.16
N LEU A 68 -3.18 -0.12 22.18
CA LEU A 68 -3.55 -1.52 22.27
C LEU A 68 -2.42 -2.43 22.77
N ASN A 69 -1.25 -1.87 23.11
CA ASN A 69 -0.03 -2.60 23.46
C ASN A 69 0.39 -3.63 22.38
N ILE A 70 0.19 -3.29 21.12
CA ILE A 70 0.61 -4.12 19.97
C ILE A 70 1.97 -3.62 19.50
N SER A 71 2.97 -4.51 19.51
CA SER A 71 4.28 -4.22 18.95
C SER A 71 4.23 -4.21 17.43
N ASP A 72 5.21 -3.58 16.79
CA ASP A 72 5.39 -3.64 15.33
C ASP A 72 5.44 -5.09 14.82
N THR A 73 6.18 -5.95 15.52
CA THR A 73 6.25 -7.37 15.19
C THR A 73 4.89 -8.08 15.31
N ASP A 74 4.06 -7.75 16.31
CA ASP A 74 2.74 -8.37 16.47
C ASP A 74 1.69 -7.79 15.53
N PHE A 75 1.89 -6.56 15.05
CA PHE A 75 1.16 -6.00 13.93
C PHE A 75 1.54 -6.74 12.63
N ALA A 76 2.83 -6.84 12.32
CA ALA A 76 3.34 -7.51 11.12
C ALA A 76 2.89 -8.99 11.04
N LYS A 77 2.93 -9.74 12.16
CA LYS A 77 2.42 -11.12 12.22
C LYS A 77 0.93 -11.24 11.87
N ALA A 78 0.14 -10.20 12.13
CA ALA A 78 -1.29 -10.19 11.88
C ALA A 78 -1.65 -9.67 10.47
N LEU A 79 -0.67 -9.22 9.69
CA LEU A 79 -0.86 -8.83 8.30
C LEU A 79 -0.75 -10.05 7.37
N GLY A 80 -1.79 -10.88 7.34
CA GLY A 80 -1.96 -11.90 6.30
C GLY A 80 -2.27 -11.27 4.93
N GLY A 81 -2.20 -12.07 3.85
CA GLY A 81 -2.34 -11.57 2.46
C GLY A 81 -3.56 -10.66 2.21
N ASP A 82 -4.74 -11.05 2.69
CA ASP A 82 -5.96 -10.24 2.56
C ASP A 82 -5.90 -8.92 3.37
N ALA A 83 -5.26 -8.97 4.54
CA ALA A 83 -5.07 -7.81 5.40
C ALA A 83 -4.08 -6.82 4.78
N VAL A 84 -3.02 -7.31 4.15
CA VAL A 84 -2.06 -6.48 3.39
C VAL A 84 -2.77 -5.75 2.26
N LEU A 85 -3.51 -6.46 1.41
CA LEU A 85 -4.26 -5.84 0.32
C LEU A 85 -5.25 -4.78 0.84
N SER A 86 -5.98 -5.11 1.91
CA SER A 86 -6.95 -4.19 2.53
C SER A 86 -6.27 -2.95 3.12
N ALA A 87 -5.10 -3.10 3.76
CA ALA A 87 -4.33 -2.00 4.31
C ALA A 87 -3.82 -1.06 3.21
N ILE A 88 -3.29 -1.62 2.12
CA ILE A 88 -2.80 -0.86 0.96
C ILE A 88 -3.94 -0.08 0.30
N ASN A 89 -5.10 -0.71 0.09
CA ASN A 89 -6.29 -0.04 -0.46
C ASN A 89 -6.74 1.11 0.44
N ALA A 90 -6.85 0.87 1.75
CA ALA A 90 -7.22 1.89 2.73
C ALA A 90 -6.22 3.07 2.74
N PHE A 91 -4.92 2.79 2.59
CA PHE A 91 -3.89 3.82 2.50
C PHE A 91 -4.07 4.72 1.27
N TYR A 92 -4.20 4.12 0.08
CA TYR A 92 -4.38 4.88 -1.16
C TYR A 92 -5.66 5.72 -1.13
N GLU A 93 -6.76 5.15 -0.65
CA GLU A 93 -8.02 5.86 -0.49
C GLU A 93 -7.91 7.05 0.47
N GLU A 94 -7.24 6.89 1.62
CA GLU A 94 -7.04 7.99 2.57
C GLU A 94 -6.14 9.08 1.98
N MET A 95 -5.09 8.70 1.25
CA MET A 95 -4.17 9.64 0.61
C MET A 95 -4.87 10.46 -0.48
N VAL A 96 -5.74 9.84 -1.29
CA VAL A 96 -6.61 10.55 -2.25
C VAL A 96 -7.52 11.53 -1.52
N ASP A 97 -8.25 11.07 -0.49
CA ASP A 97 -9.16 11.91 0.30
C ASP A 97 -8.44 13.12 0.92
N PHE A 98 -7.25 12.91 1.46
CA PHE A 98 -6.42 13.95 2.08
C PHE A 98 -6.07 15.05 1.06
N PHE A 99 -5.59 14.67 -0.13
CA PHE A 99 -5.23 15.65 -1.16
C PHE A 99 -6.45 16.36 -1.74
N LEU A 100 -7.57 15.66 -1.95
CA LEU A 100 -8.83 16.27 -2.40
C LEU A 100 -9.30 17.34 -1.40
N LYS A 101 -9.35 17.01 -0.11
CA LYS A 101 -9.75 17.96 0.96
C LYS A 101 -8.82 19.16 1.07
N ARG A 102 -7.56 19.03 0.66
CA ARG A 102 -6.57 20.12 0.57
C ARG A 102 -6.65 20.94 -0.72
N GLY A 103 -7.56 20.61 -1.64
CA GLY A 103 -7.63 21.25 -2.96
C GLY A 103 -6.47 20.86 -3.90
N ARG A 104 -5.70 19.82 -3.58
CA ARG A 104 -4.59 19.30 -4.39
C ARG A 104 -5.07 18.17 -5.30
N THR A 105 -6.00 18.52 -6.18
CA THR A 105 -6.65 17.58 -7.11
C THR A 105 -5.66 16.92 -8.07
N ASP A 106 -4.55 17.59 -8.39
CA ASP A 106 -3.42 17.08 -9.15
C ASP A 106 -2.77 15.86 -8.45
N ARG A 107 -2.44 15.98 -7.17
CA ARG A 107 -1.84 14.90 -6.39
C ARG A 107 -2.84 13.78 -6.12
N ALA A 108 -4.10 14.11 -5.81
CA ALA A 108 -5.15 13.12 -5.67
C ALA A 108 -5.30 12.26 -6.94
N LYS A 109 -5.28 12.90 -8.12
CA LYS A 109 -5.34 12.21 -9.42
C LYS A 109 -4.12 11.32 -9.66
N ALA A 110 -2.92 11.79 -9.31
CA ALA A 110 -1.69 11.01 -9.43
C ALA A 110 -1.76 9.74 -8.56
N VAL A 111 -2.10 9.89 -7.27
CA VAL A 111 -2.27 8.78 -6.32
C VAL A 111 -3.30 7.77 -6.80
N GLY A 112 -4.50 8.23 -7.16
CA GLY A 112 -5.57 7.36 -7.66
C GLY A 112 -5.26 6.71 -9.02
N THR A 113 -4.39 7.31 -9.83
CA THR A 113 -3.94 6.71 -11.09
C THR A 113 -2.91 5.62 -10.84
N GLN A 114 -1.93 5.84 -9.96
CA GLN A 114 -0.96 4.81 -9.59
C GLN A 114 -1.65 3.57 -9.03
N HIS A 115 -2.57 3.75 -8.09
CA HIS A 115 -3.29 2.65 -7.48
C HIS A 115 -4.05 1.81 -8.51
N ARG A 116 -4.71 2.47 -9.47
CA ARG A 116 -5.42 1.80 -10.58
C ARG A 116 -4.46 1.08 -11.53
N MET A 117 -3.30 1.67 -11.81
CA MET A 117 -2.29 1.06 -12.69
C MET A 117 -1.78 -0.27 -12.13
N ILE A 118 -1.55 -0.35 -10.82
CA ILE A 118 -1.15 -1.59 -10.14
C ILE A 118 -2.23 -2.66 -10.30
N ALA A 119 -3.49 -2.32 -10.00
CA ALA A 119 -4.62 -3.25 -10.14
C ALA A 119 -4.78 -3.76 -11.60
N LEU A 120 -4.65 -2.86 -12.58
CA LEU A 120 -4.72 -3.22 -14.00
C LEU A 120 -3.55 -4.11 -14.45
N ALA A 121 -2.34 -3.86 -13.93
CA ALA A 121 -1.17 -4.69 -14.23
C ALA A 121 -1.36 -6.12 -13.70
N ILE A 122 -1.83 -6.27 -12.47
CA ILE A 122 -2.15 -7.58 -11.88
C ILE A 122 -3.20 -8.31 -12.73
N GLN A 123 -4.31 -7.65 -13.05
CA GLN A 123 -5.38 -8.23 -13.88
C GLN A 123 -4.86 -8.67 -15.26
N ARG A 124 -3.98 -7.87 -15.88
CA ARG A 124 -3.38 -8.18 -17.18
C ARG A 124 -2.47 -9.42 -17.09
N ILE A 125 -1.64 -9.51 -16.06
CA ILE A 125 -0.72 -10.61 -15.83
C ILE A 125 -1.50 -11.90 -15.54
N ASP A 126 -2.49 -11.84 -14.67
CA ASP A 126 -3.34 -12.98 -14.33
C ASP A 126 -4.07 -13.54 -15.56
N GLY A 127 -4.63 -12.67 -16.39
CA GLY A 127 -5.25 -13.05 -17.65
C GLY A 127 -4.27 -13.61 -18.69
N HIS A 128 -2.98 -13.28 -18.60
CA HIS A 128 -1.94 -13.89 -19.43
C HIS A 128 -1.54 -15.26 -18.91
N ILE A 129 -1.27 -15.39 -17.60
CA ILE A 129 -0.93 -16.65 -16.94
C ILE A 129 -2.01 -17.69 -17.16
N SER A 130 -3.28 -17.32 -17.01
CA SER A 130 -4.43 -18.21 -17.20
C SER A 130 -4.56 -18.79 -18.61
N ARG A 131 -3.86 -18.21 -19.61
CA ARG A 131 -3.85 -18.69 -21.00
C ARG A 131 -2.65 -19.56 -21.32
N ILE A 132 -1.66 -19.62 -20.43
CA ILE A 132 -0.50 -20.49 -20.60
C ILE A 132 -0.96 -21.90 -20.26
N ASP A 133 -0.76 -22.83 -21.19
CA ASP A 133 -0.87 -24.27 -20.96
C ASP A 133 0.52 -24.78 -20.54
N PRO A 134 0.75 -25.10 -19.25
CA PRO A 134 2.07 -25.47 -18.77
C PRO A 134 2.57 -26.79 -19.38
N GLU A 135 1.66 -27.73 -19.68
CA GLU A 135 2.02 -29.02 -20.27
C GLU A 135 2.51 -28.84 -21.70
N LYS A 136 1.78 -28.03 -22.49
CA LYS A 136 2.19 -27.71 -23.86
C LYS A 136 3.54 -26.97 -23.92
N VAL A 137 3.76 -26.02 -23.01
CA VAL A 137 5.05 -25.30 -22.93
C VAL A 137 6.19 -26.23 -22.51
N LEU A 138 5.93 -27.17 -21.60
CA LEU A 138 6.92 -28.18 -21.18
C LEU A 138 7.29 -29.10 -22.35
N ASP A 139 6.31 -29.57 -23.12
CA ASP A 139 6.54 -30.41 -24.30
C ASP A 139 7.37 -29.69 -25.37
N GLU A 140 7.11 -28.40 -25.62
CA GLU A 140 7.88 -27.58 -26.56
C GLU A 140 9.31 -27.27 -26.07
N THR A 141 9.56 -27.29 -24.75
CA THR A 141 10.85 -26.91 -24.15
C THR A 141 11.75 -28.12 -23.84
N VAL A 142 11.17 -29.26 -23.48
CA VAL A 142 11.88 -30.48 -23.05
C VAL A 142 11.79 -31.60 -24.10
N GLY A 143 10.84 -31.51 -25.03
CA GLY A 143 10.71 -32.45 -26.14
C GLY A 143 11.79 -32.26 -27.21
N SER A 144 12.82 -33.10 -27.16
CA SER A 144 13.63 -33.55 -28.31
C SER A 144 13.23 -34.96 -28.70
#